data_AF-A0A4U8Z4B1-F1
#
_entry.id   AF-A0A4U8Z4B1-F1
#
_cell.length_a   1.000
_cell.length_b   1.000
_cell.length_c   1.000
_cell.angle_alpha   90.00
_cell.angle_beta   90.00
_cell.angle_gamma   90.00
#
_symmetry.space_group_name_H-M   'P 1'
#
loop_
_entity.id
_entity.type
_entity.pdbx_description
1 polymer ?
#
loop_
_entity_poly.entity_id
_entity_poly.type
_entity_poly.pdbx_seq_one_letter_code
_entity_poly.pdbx_strand_id
1 'polypeptide(L)'
;MTPAAFPTLPGQAWSVHKRPTFSTRIVSNSSGREARTPLYTYPLYEFELTFEGLASTSALPGLGANSLQSLLGLYLQCQGQFGTFLYTDPGDSAMVGQAIAVGDGVTTAFPFVRTLGGFTEPVGWVLSVQNVYLDGARQTGGWTLSTPNNLTFLAPPASNVFISADFIFAFECRFLDDQNDFENFMAGLWQVQSLKFRSVKP
;
A
#
# COMPACT_ATOMS: atom_id res chain seq x y z
N MET A 1 -9.29 2.28 -14.04
CA MET A 1 -10.31 2.52 -13.00
C MET A 1 -9.59 2.42 -11.67
N THR A 2 -9.79 3.36 -10.75
CA THR A 2 -9.13 3.34 -9.42
C THR A 2 -9.73 2.22 -8.56
N PRO A 3 -8.93 1.36 -7.90
CA PRO A 3 -9.44 0.34 -6.98
C PRO A 3 -10.18 0.96 -5.78
N ALA A 4 -11.05 0.19 -5.15
CA ALA A 4 -11.76 0.63 -3.93
C ALA A 4 -10.77 0.88 -2.79
N ALA A 5 -11.07 1.85 -1.91
CA ALA A 5 -10.26 2.10 -0.72
C ALA A 5 -10.69 1.19 0.43
N PHE A 6 -9.72 0.66 1.18
CA PHE A 6 -9.99 -0.06 2.42
C PHE A 6 -10.60 0.89 3.46
N PRO A 7 -11.71 0.54 4.12
CA PRO A 7 -12.39 1.45 5.02
C PRO A 7 -11.59 1.68 6.31
N THR A 8 -11.54 2.93 6.79
CA THR A 8 -11.02 3.23 8.13
C THR A 8 -12.11 2.96 9.16
N LEU A 9 -11.93 1.92 9.98
CA LEU A 9 -12.94 1.45 10.94
C LEU A 9 -12.40 1.50 12.38
N PRO A 10 -13.14 2.08 13.34
CA PRO A 10 -12.69 2.23 14.74
C PRO A 10 -12.65 0.91 15.53
N GLY A 11 -13.24 -0.17 15.00
CA GLY A 11 -13.26 -1.50 15.64
C GLY A 11 -12.09 -2.41 15.27
N GLN A 12 -11.06 -1.87 14.61
CA GLN A 12 -9.82 -2.59 14.32
C GLN A 12 -9.02 -2.77 15.62
N ALA A 13 -8.52 -3.99 15.85
CA ALA A 13 -7.62 -4.28 16.95
C ALA A 13 -6.29 -3.52 16.79
N TRP A 14 -5.60 -3.31 17.91
CA TRP A 14 -4.30 -2.64 17.93
C TRP A 14 -3.20 -3.45 17.22
N SER A 15 -3.31 -4.79 17.25
CA SER A 15 -2.34 -5.66 16.60
C SER A 15 -2.55 -5.63 15.08
N VAL A 16 -1.51 -5.20 14.37
CA VAL A 16 -1.41 -5.28 12.92
C VAL A 16 -0.16 -6.07 12.59
N HIS A 17 -0.31 -7.19 11.90
CA HIS A 17 0.85 -7.92 11.40
C HIS A 17 1.19 -7.40 10.01
N LYS A 18 2.40 -6.87 9.84
CA LYS A 18 2.96 -6.46 8.56
C LYS A 18 4.21 -7.28 8.27
N ARG A 19 4.17 -8.10 7.22
CA ARG A 19 5.25 -9.02 6.86
C ARG A 19 5.80 -8.71 5.47
N PRO A 20 7.05 -8.23 5.33
CA PRO A 20 7.72 -8.20 4.04
C PRO A 20 8.10 -9.62 3.60
N THR A 21 7.71 -9.99 2.39
CA THR A 21 7.92 -11.30 1.79
C THR A 21 8.82 -11.19 0.56
N PHE A 22 9.98 -11.83 0.61
CA PHE A 22 10.83 -12.07 -0.55
C PHE A 22 10.74 -13.54 -0.97
N SER A 23 11.02 -13.81 -2.24
CA SER A 23 11.14 -15.17 -2.74
C SER A 23 12.57 -15.39 -3.24
N THR A 24 13.25 -16.39 -2.69
CA THR A 24 14.65 -16.70 -3.01
C THR A 24 14.77 -18.22 -3.19
N ARG A 25 15.35 -18.63 -4.32
CA ARG A 25 15.69 -20.03 -4.58
C ARG A 25 17.09 -20.31 -4.03
N ILE A 26 17.21 -21.34 -3.21
CA ILE A 26 18.48 -21.75 -2.57
C ILE A 26 18.85 -23.14 -3.06
N VAL A 27 20.10 -23.30 -3.48
CA VAL A 27 20.69 -24.59 -3.87
C VAL A 27 21.89 -24.85 -2.97
N SER A 28 21.77 -25.88 -2.13
CA SER A 28 22.84 -26.33 -1.24
C SER A 28 23.70 -27.39 -1.92
N ASN A 29 25.02 -27.24 -1.87
CA ASN A 29 25.96 -28.22 -2.44
C ASN A 29 26.51 -29.14 -1.34
N SER A 30 26.96 -30.33 -1.71
CA SER A 30 27.61 -31.30 -0.80
C SER A 30 28.88 -30.76 -0.12
N SER A 31 29.48 -29.70 -0.66
CA SER A 31 30.60 -28.97 -0.05
C SER A 31 30.21 -28.04 1.10
N GLY A 32 28.92 -27.90 1.41
CA GLY A 32 28.39 -26.93 2.39
C GLY A 32 28.27 -25.50 1.86
N ARG A 33 28.61 -25.26 0.58
CA ARG A 33 28.40 -23.96 -0.08
C ARG A 33 26.99 -23.86 -0.66
N GLU A 34 26.45 -22.64 -0.72
CA GLU A 34 25.14 -22.37 -1.29
C GLU A 34 25.21 -21.43 -2.48
N ALA A 35 24.33 -21.65 -3.46
CA ALA A 35 23.97 -20.68 -4.48
C ALA A 35 22.56 -20.14 -4.17
N ARG A 36 22.37 -18.83 -4.28
CA ARG A 36 21.11 -18.15 -3.94
C ARG A 36 20.68 -17.26 -5.09
N THR A 37 19.43 -17.37 -5.52
CA THR A 37 18.84 -16.55 -6.59
C THR A 37 17.60 -15.84 -6.07
N PRO A 38 17.64 -14.51 -5.87
CA PRO A 38 16.44 -13.75 -5.51
C PRO A 38 15.49 -13.70 -6.71
N LEU A 39 14.22 -14.03 -6.50
CA LEU A 39 13.16 -13.98 -7.51
C LEU A 39 12.41 -12.65 -7.49
N TYR A 40 12.40 -11.96 -6.35
CA TYR A 40 11.77 -10.64 -6.21
C TYR A 40 12.84 -9.58 -5.90
N THR A 41 12.87 -8.51 -6.72
CA THR A 41 13.70 -7.33 -6.45
C THR A 41 13.19 -6.54 -5.24
N TYR A 42 11.86 -6.41 -5.11
CA TYR A 42 11.19 -5.71 -4.01
C TYR A 42 10.27 -6.67 -3.26
N PRO A 43 10.03 -6.51 -1.96
CA PRO A 43 9.15 -7.38 -1.18
C PRO A 43 7.68 -7.23 -1.60
N LEU A 44 6.88 -8.27 -1.37
CA LEU A 44 5.43 -8.11 -1.21
C LEU A 44 5.15 -7.88 0.28
N TYR A 45 4.21 -7.01 0.60
CA TYR A 45 3.78 -6.80 1.98
C TYR A 45 2.49 -7.58 2.24
N GLU A 46 2.55 -8.50 3.19
CA GLU A 46 1.38 -9.22 3.67
C GLU A 46 0.90 -8.59 4.97
N PHE A 47 -0.40 -8.42 5.07
CA PHE A 47 -1.06 -7.83 6.22
C PHE A 47 -2.08 -8.81 6.78
N GLU A 48 -2.17 -8.85 8.11
CA GLU A 48 -3.23 -9.52 8.83
C GLU A 48 -3.80 -8.55 9.85
N LEU A 49 -5.11 -8.28 9.71
CA LEU A 49 -5.87 -7.39 10.58
C LEU A 49 -6.91 -8.19 11.35
N THR A 50 -7.19 -7.75 12.56
CA THR A 50 -8.27 -8.26 13.40
C THR A 50 -9.27 -7.14 13.66
N PHE A 51 -10.56 -7.45 13.60
CA PHE A 51 -11.65 -6.54 13.96
C PHE A 51 -12.46 -7.19 15.09
N GLU A 52 -12.36 -6.63 16.29
CA GLU A 52 -13.05 -7.13 17.49
C GLU A 52 -14.50 -6.63 17.57
N GLY A 53 -14.86 -5.63 16.75
CA GLY A 53 -16.19 -5.07 16.73
C GLY A 53 -16.55 -4.43 15.41
N LEU A 54 -17.66 -4.85 14.84
CA LEU A 54 -18.28 -4.29 13.66
C LEU A 54 -19.79 -4.21 13.89
N ALA A 55 -20.40 -3.06 13.61
CA ALA A 55 -21.82 -2.84 13.81
C ALA A 55 -22.61 -3.04 12.49
N SER A 56 -23.74 -3.75 12.55
CA SER A 56 -24.55 -4.09 11.38
C SER A 56 -25.77 -3.20 11.10
N THR A 57 -26.24 -2.40 12.07
CA THR A 57 -27.53 -1.67 11.92
C THR A 57 -27.59 -0.28 12.53
N SER A 58 -26.82 -0.01 13.60
CA SER A 58 -26.74 1.32 14.21
C SER A 58 -25.36 1.55 14.82
N ALA A 59 -24.96 2.82 14.99
CA ALA A 59 -23.72 3.16 15.66
C ALA A 59 -23.79 2.68 17.12
N LEU A 60 -23.04 1.65 17.45
CA LEU A 60 -22.76 1.29 18.84
C LEU A 60 -21.65 2.20 19.35
N PRO A 61 -21.65 2.60 20.64
CA PRO A 61 -20.59 3.44 21.19
C PRO A 61 -19.20 2.85 20.91
N GLY A 62 -18.33 3.63 20.27
CA GLY A 62 -16.98 3.19 19.88
C GLY A 62 -16.89 2.43 18.56
N LEU A 63 -18.01 2.14 17.89
CA LEU A 63 -18.06 1.50 16.57
C LEU A 63 -18.68 2.42 15.52
N GLY A 64 -18.19 2.31 14.29
CA GLY A 64 -18.75 3.03 13.15
C GLY A 64 -20.09 2.43 12.73
N ALA A 65 -21.07 3.28 12.39
CA ALA A 65 -22.31 2.81 11.78
C ALA A 65 -22.00 2.06 10.47
N ASN A 66 -22.67 0.93 10.26
CA ASN A 66 -22.52 0.08 9.07
C ASN A 66 -21.08 -0.40 8.80
N SER A 67 -20.22 -0.47 9.83
CA SER A 67 -18.83 -0.89 9.66
C SER A 67 -18.71 -2.33 9.14
N LEU A 68 -19.67 -3.19 9.51
CA LEU A 68 -19.78 -4.54 8.92
C LEU A 68 -19.99 -4.44 7.41
N GLN A 69 -20.98 -3.67 6.97
CA GLN A 69 -21.31 -3.53 5.56
C GLN A 69 -20.18 -2.89 4.76
N SER A 70 -19.42 -1.97 5.35
CA SER A 70 -18.24 -1.40 4.69
C SER A 70 -17.17 -2.47 4.42
N LEU A 71 -16.83 -3.30 5.41
CA LEU A 71 -15.79 -4.32 5.25
C LEU A 71 -16.26 -5.51 4.41
N LEU A 72 -17.45 -6.04 4.70
CA LEU A 72 -18.05 -7.12 3.92
C LEU A 72 -18.32 -6.68 2.47
N GLY A 73 -18.78 -5.45 2.28
CA GLY A 73 -19.01 -4.87 0.97
C GLY A 73 -17.72 -4.78 0.14
N LEU A 74 -16.61 -4.37 0.74
CA LEU A 74 -15.30 -4.40 0.08
C LEU A 74 -14.94 -5.82 -0.36
N TYR A 75 -15.08 -6.79 0.53
CA TYR A 75 -14.79 -8.20 0.23
C TYR A 75 -15.61 -8.72 -0.96
N LEU A 76 -16.90 -8.39 -1.00
CA LEU A 76 -17.80 -8.76 -2.10
C LEU A 76 -17.45 -8.03 -3.41
N GLN A 77 -17.08 -6.75 -3.36
CA GLN A 77 -16.62 -5.99 -4.53
C GLN A 77 -15.33 -6.57 -5.13
N CYS A 78 -14.44 -7.08 -4.28
CA CYS A 78 -13.23 -7.77 -4.71
C CYS A 78 -13.48 -9.21 -5.20
N GLN A 79 -14.67 -9.78 -4.98
CA GLN A 79 -14.99 -11.18 -5.32
C GLN A 79 -13.94 -12.15 -4.73
N GLY A 80 -13.62 -12.01 -3.44
CA GLY A 80 -12.59 -12.80 -2.79
C GLY A 80 -11.18 -12.41 -3.26
N GLN A 81 -10.40 -13.36 -3.77
CA GLN A 81 -9.01 -13.15 -4.17
C GLN A 81 -8.81 -12.40 -5.50
N PHE A 82 -9.88 -12.20 -6.27
CA PHE A 82 -9.81 -11.71 -7.65
C PHE A 82 -9.43 -10.23 -7.75
N GLY A 83 -10.22 -9.35 -7.13
CA GLY A 83 -10.09 -7.91 -7.22
C GLY A 83 -9.03 -7.32 -6.29
N THR A 84 -8.62 -6.09 -6.59
CA THR A 84 -7.70 -5.32 -5.76
C THR A 84 -8.39 -4.17 -5.03
N PHE A 85 -7.73 -3.67 -3.99
CA PHE A 85 -8.14 -2.51 -3.21
C PHE A 85 -6.91 -1.76 -2.68
N LEU A 86 -7.09 -0.50 -2.30
CA LEU A 86 -6.03 0.34 -1.75
C LEU A 86 -6.06 0.28 -0.22
N TYR A 87 -4.97 -0.18 0.39
CA TYR A 87 -4.77 -0.18 1.84
C TYR A 87 -3.77 0.91 2.25
N THR A 88 -4.25 1.88 3.02
CA THR A 88 -3.41 2.93 3.63
C THR A 88 -2.98 2.48 5.01
N ASP A 89 -1.72 2.05 5.15
CA ASP A 89 -1.15 1.67 6.45
C ASP A 89 -0.96 2.92 7.32
N PRO A 90 -1.61 3.02 8.52
CA PRO A 90 -1.49 4.19 9.38
C PRO A 90 -0.06 4.51 9.81
N GLY A 91 0.81 3.50 9.91
CA GLY A 91 2.21 3.68 10.29
C GLY A 91 3.17 3.96 9.13
N ASP A 92 2.72 3.81 7.89
CA ASP A 92 3.58 3.81 6.70
C ASP A 92 2.79 4.14 5.43
N SER A 93 2.40 5.40 5.31
CA SER A 93 1.57 5.89 4.20
C SER A 93 1.90 7.30 3.73
N ALA A 94 2.90 7.97 4.32
CA ALA A 94 3.28 9.31 3.95
C ALA A 94 4.79 9.47 3.89
N MET A 95 5.25 10.27 2.94
CA MET A 95 6.65 10.60 2.73
C MET A 95 6.80 12.11 2.65
N VAL A 96 7.85 12.64 3.29
CA VAL A 96 8.19 14.07 3.30
C VAL A 96 9.64 14.22 2.84
N GLY A 97 9.86 15.04 1.82
CA GLY A 97 11.17 15.30 1.22
C GLY A 97 11.79 14.08 0.57
N GLN A 98 10.99 13.09 0.17
CA GLN A 98 11.50 11.82 -0.34
C GLN A 98 12.20 12.02 -1.68
N ALA A 99 13.44 11.55 -1.75
CA ALA A 99 14.23 11.50 -2.97
C ALA A 99 13.56 10.57 -3.99
N ILE A 100 13.22 11.09 -5.17
CA ILE A 100 12.61 10.31 -6.24
C ILE A 100 13.66 9.88 -7.26
N ALA A 101 14.38 10.85 -7.82
CA ALA A 101 15.37 10.62 -8.86
C ALA A 101 16.29 11.85 -9.04
N VAL A 102 17.26 11.71 -9.94
CA VAL A 102 18.05 12.83 -10.47
C VAL A 102 17.69 12.99 -11.95
N GLY A 103 17.36 14.21 -12.36
CA GLY A 103 17.06 14.54 -13.74
C GLY A 103 18.25 14.26 -14.67
N ASP A 104 17.95 13.82 -15.87
CA ASP A 104 18.91 13.51 -16.94
C ASP A 104 18.72 14.43 -18.17
N GLY A 105 17.77 15.37 -18.12
CA GLY A 105 17.41 16.24 -19.23
C GLY A 105 16.56 15.59 -20.32
N VAL A 106 16.13 14.32 -20.14
CA VAL A 106 15.40 13.54 -21.16
C VAL A 106 14.16 12.87 -20.60
N THR A 107 14.26 12.24 -19.44
CA THR A 107 13.19 11.49 -18.78
C THR A 107 12.16 12.43 -18.17
N THR A 108 10.88 12.18 -18.47
CA THR A 108 9.76 12.99 -17.95
C THR A 108 8.94 12.27 -16.89
N ALA A 109 9.00 10.94 -16.82
CA ALA A 109 8.21 10.14 -15.90
C ALA A 109 9.11 9.39 -14.91
N PHE A 110 8.81 9.53 -13.62
CA PHE A 110 9.55 8.93 -12.53
C PHE A 110 8.58 8.20 -11.59
N PRO A 111 8.77 6.90 -11.30
CA PRO A 111 7.94 6.22 -10.33
C PRO A 111 8.18 6.81 -8.94
N PHE A 112 7.11 7.01 -8.19
CA PHE A 112 7.21 7.34 -6.78
C PHE A 112 7.81 6.15 -6.03
N VAL A 113 8.83 6.46 -5.23
CA VAL A 113 9.54 5.51 -4.39
C VAL A 113 9.48 5.97 -2.95
N ARG A 114 9.68 5.05 -2.02
CA ARG A 114 9.86 5.32 -0.59
C ARG A 114 11.16 4.70 -0.11
N THR A 115 11.80 5.32 0.87
CA THR A 115 13.02 4.77 1.50
C THR A 115 12.75 4.44 2.96
N LEU A 116 12.93 3.17 3.33
CA LEU A 116 12.87 2.69 4.72
C LEU A 116 14.22 2.14 5.15
N GLY A 117 14.86 2.75 6.14
CA GLY A 117 16.11 2.24 6.72
C GLY A 117 17.23 2.00 5.71
N GLY A 118 17.27 2.77 4.61
CA GLY A 118 18.24 2.63 3.51
C GLY A 118 17.77 1.74 2.36
N PHE A 119 16.61 1.09 2.46
CA PHE A 119 16.01 0.33 1.36
C PHE A 119 15.01 1.20 0.59
N THR A 120 15.27 1.45 -0.69
CA THR A 120 14.39 2.22 -1.58
C THR A 120 13.60 1.30 -2.49
N GLU A 121 12.28 1.49 -2.53
CA GLU A 121 11.38 0.71 -3.38
C GLU A 121 10.24 1.55 -3.95
N PRO A 122 9.65 1.17 -5.11
CA PRO A 122 8.44 1.80 -5.63
C PRO A 122 7.26 1.67 -4.68
N VAL A 123 6.43 2.71 -4.59
CA VAL A 123 5.15 2.64 -3.86
C VAL A 123 4.06 2.04 -4.74
N GLY A 124 3.05 1.40 -4.15
CA GLY A 124 1.98 0.74 -4.93
C GLY A 124 1.08 1.76 -5.64
N TRP A 125 0.47 2.66 -4.88
CA TRP A 125 -0.46 3.66 -5.40
C TRP A 125 -0.25 5.00 -4.68
N VAL A 126 -0.17 6.11 -5.41
CA VAL A 126 -0.10 7.45 -4.82
C VAL A 126 -1.50 8.05 -4.74
N LEU A 127 -1.93 8.37 -3.53
CA LEU A 127 -3.26 8.94 -3.27
C LEU A 127 -3.29 10.44 -3.52
N SER A 128 -2.20 11.13 -3.14
CA SER A 128 -2.07 12.57 -3.30
C SER A 128 -0.61 12.97 -3.24
N VAL A 129 -0.23 14.00 -4.00
CA VAL A 129 1.09 14.63 -3.94
C VAL A 129 0.89 16.04 -3.37
N GLN A 130 1.48 16.32 -2.21
CA GLN A 130 1.38 17.62 -1.55
C GLN A 130 2.35 18.62 -2.19
N ASN A 131 3.59 18.19 -2.44
CA ASN A 131 4.65 19.04 -2.98
C ASN A 131 5.60 18.24 -3.87
N VAL A 132 6.14 18.92 -4.88
CA VAL A 132 7.27 18.44 -5.70
C VAL A 132 8.35 19.50 -5.65
N TYR A 133 9.60 19.09 -5.55
CA TYR A 133 10.76 19.95 -5.49
C TYR A 133 11.77 19.58 -6.58
N LEU A 134 12.38 20.59 -7.17
CA LEU A 134 13.56 20.47 -8.05
C LEU A 134 14.70 21.25 -7.39
N ASP A 135 15.78 20.58 -7.03
CA ASP A 135 16.90 21.15 -6.25
C ASP A 135 16.44 21.92 -5.00
N GLY A 136 15.42 21.38 -4.31
CA GLY A 136 14.82 22.00 -3.12
C GLY A 136 13.84 23.14 -3.40
N ALA A 137 13.73 23.61 -4.64
CA ALA A 137 12.74 24.62 -5.03
C ALA A 137 11.37 23.98 -5.29
N ARG A 138 10.35 24.40 -4.53
CA ARG A 138 8.97 23.92 -4.66
C ARG A 138 8.38 24.29 -6.03
N GLN A 139 7.85 23.29 -6.74
CA GLN A 139 7.19 23.46 -8.03
C GLN A 139 5.70 23.73 -7.82
N THR A 140 5.20 24.83 -8.38
CA THR A 140 3.77 25.21 -8.33
C THR A 140 2.94 24.61 -9.46
N GLY A 141 3.59 23.98 -10.45
CA GLY A 141 2.97 23.33 -11.60
C GLY A 141 4.03 22.65 -12.47
N GLY A 142 3.67 22.29 -13.71
CA GLY A 142 4.60 21.64 -14.64
C GLY A 142 4.80 20.14 -14.41
N TRP A 143 4.03 19.56 -13.50
CA TRP A 143 4.01 18.13 -13.20
C TRP A 143 2.58 17.65 -12.99
N THR A 144 2.38 16.34 -13.12
CA THR A 144 1.12 15.64 -12.89
C THR A 144 1.38 14.32 -12.19
N LEU A 145 0.40 13.86 -11.41
CA LEU A 145 0.38 12.50 -10.90
C LEU A 145 -0.33 11.60 -11.93
N SER A 146 0.41 10.65 -12.47
CA SER A 146 -0.08 9.61 -13.36
C SER A 146 -0.32 8.33 -12.56
N THR A 147 -1.56 7.83 -12.54
CA THR A 147 -1.90 6.59 -11.84
C THR A 147 -1.13 5.39 -12.42
N PRO A 148 -0.70 4.43 -11.58
CA PRO A 148 -0.96 4.34 -10.15
C PRO A 148 0.01 5.19 -9.29
N ASN A 149 1.23 5.46 -9.77
CA ASN A 149 2.32 5.92 -8.92
C ASN A 149 3.44 6.67 -9.68
N ASN A 150 3.17 7.36 -10.78
CA ASN A 150 4.19 8.07 -11.56
C ASN A 150 4.09 9.60 -11.39
N LEU A 151 5.22 10.24 -11.11
CA LEU A 151 5.39 11.68 -11.25
C LEU A 151 5.77 11.99 -12.70
N THR A 152 4.93 12.74 -13.41
CA THR A 152 5.17 13.09 -14.82
C THR A 152 5.32 14.59 -15.00
N PHE A 153 6.47 15.03 -15.48
CA PHE A 153 6.75 16.43 -15.82
C PHE A 153 6.34 16.76 -17.26
N LEU A 154 5.89 17.99 -17.50
CA LEU A 154 5.59 18.51 -18.84
C LEU A 154 6.84 18.70 -19.70
N ALA A 155 7.98 18.99 -19.06
CA ALA A 155 9.30 19.07 -19.66
C ALA A 155 10.29 18.30 -18.79
N PRO A 156 11.28 17.61 -19.36
CA PRO A 156 12.20 16.81 -18.58
C PRO A 156 13.00 17.70 -17.61
N PRO A 157 13.10 17.33 -16.31
CA PRO A 157 14.01 18.00 -15.39
C PRO A 157 15.44 17.97 -15.95
N ALA A 158 16.15 19.08 -15.84
CA ALA A 158 17.50 19.20 -16.40
C ALA A 158 18.48 18.20 -15.78
N SER A 159 19.57 17.93 -16.49
CA SER A 159 20.62 17.02 -16.00
C SER A 159 21.15 17.47 -14.63
N ASN A 160 21.29 16.52 -13.72
CA ASN A 160 21.76 16.69 -12.33
C ASN A 160 20.81 17.46 -11.40
N VAL A 161 19.57 17.72 -11.80
CA VAL A 161 18.55 18.31 -10.91
C VAL A 161 17.98 17.24 -10.00
N PHE A 162 18.06 17.43 -8.68
CA PHE A 162 17.49 16.51 -7.70
C PHE A 162 15.98 16.66 -7.59
N ILE A 163 15.26 15.55 -7.75
CA ILE A 163 13.80 15.49 -7.70
C ILE A 163 13.39 14.89 -6.36
N SER A 164 12.59 15.63 -5.58
CA SER A 164 11.97 15.11 -4.36
C SER A 164 10.51 15.49 -4.23
N ALA A 165 9.76 14.79 -3.39
CA ALA A 165 8.33 15.04 -3.21
C ALA A 165 7.82 14.72 -1.80
N ASP A 166 6.72 15.39 -1.45
CA ASP A 166 5.87 15.07 -0.32
C ASP A 166 4.60 14.41 -0.86
N PHE A 167 4.28 13.19 -0.43
CA PHE A 167 3.13 12.45 -0.96
C PHE A 167 2.56 11.46 0.06
N ILE A 168 1.28 11.13 -0.14
CA ILE A 168 0.58 10.06 0.57
C ILE A 168 0.38 8.91 -0.41
N PHE A 169 0.65 7.69 0.04
CA PHE A 169 0.53 6.48 -0.75
C PHE A 169 -0.29 5.40 -0.03
N ALA A 170 -0.69 4.41 -0.80
CA ALA A 170 -1.33 3.19 -0.35
C ALA A 170 -0.64 1.97 -0.97
N PHE A 171 -0.78 0.83 -0.32
CA PHE A 171 -0.47 -0.46 -0.90
C PHE A 171 -1.68 -0.89 -1.74
N GLU A 172 -1.48 -1.18 -3.01
CA GLU A 172 -2.50 -1.91 -3.77
C GLU A 172 -2.43 -3.37 -3.36
N CYS A 173 -3.55 -3.91 -2.86
CA CYS A 173 -3.63 -5.20 -2.21
C CYS A 173 -4.75 -6.06 -2.81
N ARG A 174 -4.69 -7.36 -2.57
CA ARG A 174 -5.79 -8.32 -2.78
C ARG A 174 -5.93 -9.23 -1.57
N PHE A 175 -7.13 -9.76 -1.35
CA PHE A 175 -7.34 -10.77 -0.32
C PHE A 175 -6.55 -12.05 -0.62
N LEU A 176 -6.13 -12.77 0.43
CA LEU A 176 -5.40 -14.02 0.30
C LEU A 176 -6.29 -15.25 0.18
N ASP A 177 -7.58 -15.13 0.49
CA ASP A 177 -8.53 -16.24 0.49
C ASP A 177 -9.87 -15.83 -0.15
N ASP A 178 -10.55 -16.79 -0.78
CA ASP A 178 -11.88 -16.65 -1.40
C ASP A 178 -13.01 -16.82 -0.37
N GLN A 179 -12.64 -17.17 0.85
CA GLN A 179 -13.54 -17.20 2.01
C GLN A 179 -12.98 -16.32 3.13
N ASN A 180 -13.87 -15.65 3.88
CA ASN A 180 -13.50 -14.94 5.10
C ASN A 180 -14.66 -15.01 6.09
N ASP A 181 -14.35 -15.34 7.34
CA ASP A 181 -15.36 -15.48 8.38
C ASP A 181 -15.70 -14.13 9.02
N PHE A 182 -16.97 -13.76 8.93
CA PHE A 182 -17.57 -12.67 9.69
C PHE A 182 -18.49 -13.32 10.73
N GLU A 183 -18.10 -13.24 12.00
CA GLU A 183 -18.83 -13.90 13.09
C GLU A 183 -19.74 -12.91 13.80
N ASN A 184 -21.03 -13.24 13.91
CA ASN A 184 -21.98 -12.52 14.75
C ASN A 184 -21.95 -13.09 16.17
N PHE A 185 -21.14 -12.53 17.05
CA PHE A 185 -20.93 -13.07 18.40
C PHE A 185 -21.91 -12.50 19.43
N MET A 186 -22.56 -11.37 19.12
CA MET A 186 -23.62 -10.77 19.94
C MET A 186 -24.57 -10.00 19.01
N ALA A 187 -25.86 -9.91 19.34
CA ALA A 187 -26.85 -9.28 18.49
C ALA A 187 -26.41 -7.89 17.95
N GLY A 188 -26.13 -7.83 16.64
CA GLY A 188 -25.73 -6.60 15.94
C GLY A 188 -24.22 -6.29 16.00
N LEU A 189 -23.44 -7.12 16.68
CA LEU A 189 -22.00 -7.04 16.87
C LEU A 189 -21.29 -8.21 16.19
N TRP A 190 -20.38 -7.85 15.30
CA TRP A 190 -19.65 -8.79 14.48
C TRP A 190 -18.15 -8.64 14.70
N GLN A 191 -17.40 -9.71 14.46
CA GLN A 191 -15.95 -9.72 14.51
C GLN A 191 -15.35 -10.43 13.30
N VAL A 192 -14.09 -10.11 13.01
CA VAL A 192 -13.24 -10.80 12.04
C VAL A 192 -11.90 -11.03 12.72
N GLN A 193 -11.62 -12.27 13.11
CA GLN A 193 -10.41 -12.59 13.86
C GLN A 193 -9.13 -12.51 13.01
N SER A 194 -9.23 -12.80 11.71
CA SER A 194 -8.11 -12.83 10.79
C SER A 194 -8.54 -12.42 9.39
N LEU A 195 -8.26 -11.18 9.01
CA LEU A 195 -8.42 -10.69 7.65
C LEU A 195 -7.05 -10.57 6.99
N LYS A 196 -6.77 -11.45 6.04
CA LYS A 196 -5.46 -11.54 5.38
C LYS A 196 -5.49 -11.03 3.95
N PHE A 197 -4.53 -10.18 3.62
CA PHE A 197 -4.34 -9.66 2.28
C PHE A 197 -2.86 -9.38 2.02
N ARG A 198 -2.49 -9.26 0.74
CA ARG A 198 -1.13 -8.92 0.34
C ARG A 198 -1.10 -7.87 -0.74
N SER A 199 -0.03 -7.09 -0.75
CA SER A 199 0.25 -6.17 -1.84
C SER A 199 0.42 -6.93 -3.17
N VAL A 200 0.04 -6.30 -4.26
CA VAL A 200 0.42 -6.69 -5.62
C VAL A 200 1.58 -5.84 -6.10
N LYS A 201 2.25 -6.25 -7.18
CA LYS A 201 3.28 -5.41 -7.80
C LYS A 201 2.60 -4.37 -8.70
N PRO A 202 3.04 -3.10 -8.64
CA PRO A 202 2.62 -2.07 -9.60
C PRO A 202 3.09 -2.40 -11.02
#